data_AF-A0A522R726-F1
#
_entry.id   AF-A0A522R726-F1
#
_cell.length_a   1.000
_cell.length_b   1.000
_cell.length_c   1.000
_cell.angle_alpha   90.00
_cell.angle_beta   90.00
_cell.angle_gamma   90.00
#
_symmetry.space_group_name_H-M   'P 1'
#
loop_
_entity.id
_entity.type
_entity.pdbx_description
1 polymer ?
#
loop_
_entity_poly.entity_id
_entity_poly.type
_entity_poly.pdbx_seq_one_letter_code
_entity_poly.pdbx_strand_id
1 'polypeptide(L)'
;LTRSVQFMSSNTLSYSDLPADRLSRATSLGGVLQQLSVSFGVSISAMLLGLVSMESHVLTTERFHEVFLLTAVIPLLGIFGFVQLHAEDGAQVSGYYREKKSR
;
A
#
# COMPACT_ATOMS: atom_id res chain seq x y z
N LEU A 1 15.29 -1.54 8.89
CA LEU A 1 15.81 -1.11 7.57
C LEU A 1 14.84 -1.44 6.44
N THR A 2 14.46 -2.71 6.25
CA THR A 2 13.56 -3.15 5.16
C THR A 2 12.26 -2.36 5.03
N ARG A 3 11.52 -2.14 6.13
CA ARG A 3 10.26 -1.37 6.11
C ARG A 3 10.45 0.10 5.71
N SER A 4 11.55 0.72 6.16
CA SER A 4 11.85 2.12 5.82
C SER A 4 12.25 2.25 4.35
N VAL A 5 13.09 1.34 3.85
CA VAL A 5 13.48 1.31 2.43
C VAL A 5 12.25 1.06 1.56
N GLN A 6 11.41 0.07 1.88
CA GLN A 6 10.16 -0.19 1.18
C GLN A 6 9.28 1.08 1.13
N PHE A 7 9.10 1.74 2.27
CA PHE A 7 8.29 2.95 2.36
C PHE A 7 8.88 4.09 1.51
N MET A 8 10.19 4.34 1.58
CA MET A 8 10.83 5.36 0.77
C MET A 8 10.74 5.04 -0.72
N SER A 9 11.12 3.83 -1.13
CA SER A 9 11.07 3.39 -2.53
C SER A 9 9.65 3.52 -3.11
N SER A 10 8.63 3.10 -2.35
CA SER A 10 7.24 3.21 -2.79
C SER A 10 6.81 4.67 -2.95
N ASN A 11 7.15 5.56 -2.01
CA ASN A 11 6.81 6.99 -2.14
C ASN A 11 7.55 7.64 -3.30
N THR A 12 8.85 7.39 -3.43
CA THR A 12 9.67 7.92 -4.52
C THR A 12 9.10 7.50 -5.87
N LEU A 13 8.72 6.23 -6.03
CA LEU A 13 8.08 5.73 -7.24
C LEU A 13 6.73 6.41 -7.51
N SER A 14 5.84 6.46 -6.51
CA SER A 14 4.49 7.04 -6.63
C SER A 14 4.46 8.51 -7.05
N TYR A 15 5.53 9.25 -6.78
CA TYR A 15 5.61 10.68 -7.07
C TYR A 15 6.67 11.03 -8.13
N SER A 16 7.35 10.02 -8.71
CA SER A 16 8.51 10.21 -9.59
C SER A 16 8.21 11.03 -10.85
N ASP A 17 7.02 10.89 -11.41
CA ASP A 17 6.61 11.58 -12.65
C ASP A 17 5.81 12.88 -12.42
N LEU A 18 5.68 13.32 -11.15
CA LEU A 18 4.92 14.53 -10.84
C LEU A 18 5.79 15.80 -10.96
N PRO A 19 5.29 16.85 -11.62
CA PRO A 19 5.98 18.13 -11.65
C PRO A 19 5.95 18.80 -10.27
N ALA A 20 6.98 19.61 -9.97
CA ALA A 20 7.23 20.17 -8.64
C ALA A 20 6.05 21.01 -8.10
N ASP A 21 5.30 21.69 -8.97
CA ASP A 21 4.13 22.50 -8.62
C ASP A 21 2.94 21.66 -8.11
N ARG A 22 2.91 20.36 -8.42
CA ARG A 22 1.84 19.43 -8.02
C ARG A 22 2.24 18.51 -6.87
N LEU A 23 3.53 18.40 -6.58
CA LEU A 23 4.06 17.46 -5.59
C LEU A 23 3.42 17.65 -4.21
N SER A 24 3.31 18.88 -3.71
CA SER A 24 2.70 19.15 -2.41
C SER A 24 1.23 18.69 -2.35
N ARG A 25 0.45 18.91 -3.42
CA ARG A 25 -0.95 18.49 -3.47
C ARG A 25 -1.08 16.97 -3.53
N ALA A 26 -0.21 16.31 -4.30
CA ALA A 26 -0.17 14.86 -4.40
C ALA A 26 0.20 14.20 -3.08
N THR A 27 1.21 14.72 -2.37
CA THR A 27 1.59 14.23 -1.04
C THR A 27 0.46 14.40 -0.02
N SER A 28 -0.24 15.55 -0.03
CA SER A 28 -1.40 15.75 0.83
C SER A 28 -2.51 14.75 0.53
N LEU A 29 -2.85 14.53 -0.75
CA LEU A 29 -3.83 13.53 -1.15
C LEU A 29 -3.40 12.12 -0.74
N GLY A 30 -2.13 11.77 -0.95
CA GLY A 30 -1.55 10.50 -0.54
C GLY A 30 -1.69 10.27 0.97
N GLY A 31 -1.46 11.30 1.79
CA GLY A 31 -1.69 11.24 3.24
C GLY A 31 -3.15 10.97 3.60
N VAL A 32 -4.10 11.63 2.94
CA VAL A 32 -5.54 11.39 3.13
C VAL A 32 -5.92 9.97 2.74
N LEU A 33 -5.47 9.49 1.58
CA LEU A 33 -5.71 8.12 1.12
C LEU A 33 -5.12 7.09 2.07
N GLN A 34 -3.92 7.35 2.62
CA GLN A 34 -3.30 6.48 3.61
C GLN A 34 -4.12 6.44 4.90
N GLN A 35 -4.61 7.57 5.39
CA GLN A 35 -5.47 7.63 6.57
C GLN A 35 -6.78 6.87 6.34
N LEU A 36 -7.42 7.07 5.19
CA LEU A 36 -8.61 6.33 4.80
C LEU A 36 -8.35 4.82 4.75
N SER A 37 -7.21 4.41 4.19
CA SER A 37 -6.81 3.00 4.13
C SER A 37 -6.64 2.39 5.52
N VAL A 38 -6.05 3.13 6.46
CA VAL A 38 -5.91 2.69 7.86
C VAL A 38 -7.29 2.55 8.51
N SER A 39 -8.14 3.58 8.43
CA SER A 39 -9.50 3.54 8.98
C SER A 39 -10.31 2.38 8.40
N PHE A 40 -10.22 2.18 7.09
CA PHE A 40 -10.89 1.10 6.38
C PHE A 40 -10.44 -0.29 6.86
N GLY A 41 -9.12 -0.50 7.02
CA GLY A 41 -8.58 -1.74 7.56
C GLY A 41 -9.07 -2.03 8.99
N VAL A 42 -9.16 -1.00 9.84
CA VAL A 42 -9.72 -1.13 11.19
C VAL A 42 -11.21 -1.50 11.15
N SER A 43 -12.00 -0.81 10.32
CA SER A 43 -13.44 -1.08 10.17
C SER A 43 -13.72 -2.49 9.64
N ILE A 44 -12.98 -2.94 8.62
CA ILE A 44 -13.10 -4.33 8.10
C ILE A 44 -12.73 -5.34 9.18
N SER A 45 -11.62 -5.13 9.89
CA SER A 45 -11.19 -6.07 10.92
C SER A 45 -12.20 -6.17 12.06
N ALA A 46 -12.78 -5.03 12.48
CA ALA A 46 -13.84 -5.01 13.48
C ALA A 46 -15.11 -5.74 13.01
N MET A 47 -15.52 -5.52 11.74
CA MET A 47 -16.65 -6.23 11.13
C MET A 47 -16.40 -7.74 11.07
N LEU A 48 -15.22 -8.17 10.59
CA LEU A 48 -14.85 -9.58 10.51
C LEU A 48 -14.80 -10.24 11.89
N LEU A 49 -14.25 -9.55 12.89
CA LEU A 49 -14.25 -10.04 14.27
C LEU A 49 -15.67 -10.21 14.81
N GLY A 50 -16.55 -9.25 14.52
CA GLY A 50 -17.97 -9.36 14.84
C GLY A 50 -18.58 -10.63 14.23
N LEU A 51 -18.36 -10.86 12.94
CA LEU A 51 -18.88 -12.04 12.22
C LEU A 51 -18.34 -13.36 12.78
N VAL A 52 -17.04 -13.44 13.04
CA VAL A 52 -16.35 -14.63 13.55
C VAL A 52 -16.75 -14.95 15.00
N SER A 53 -17.09 -13.94 15.79
CA SER A 53 -17.54 -14.09 17.18
C SER A 53 -19.07 -14.13 17.34
N MET A 54 -19.86 -14.14 16.26
CA MET A 54 -21.34 -14.10 16.32
C MET A 54 -21.94 -15.22 17.19
N GLU A 55 -21.43 -16.45 17.12
CA GLU A 55 -22.06 -17.59 17.79
C GLU A 55 -21.76 -17.66 19.29
N SER A 56 -20.52 -17.36 19.70
CA SER A 56 -20.10 -17.49 21.10
C SER A 56 -20.13 -16.17 21.88
N HIS A 57 -20.11 -15.01 21.19
CA HIS A 57 -19.92 -13.67 21.79
C HIS A 57 -18.66 -13.55 22.66
N VAL A 58 -17.78 -14.55 22.67
CA VAL A 58 -16.53 -14.56 23.43
C VAL A 58 -15.40 -14.12 22.50
N LEU A 59 -14.71 -13.05 22.90
CA LEU A 59 -13.50 -12.58 22.27
C LEU A 59 -12.31 -13.41 22.77
N THR A 60 -11.92 -14.43 22.02
CA THR A 60 -10.72 -15.24 22.29
C THR A 60 -9.59 -14.85 21.36
N THR A 61 -8.34 -15.06 21.79
CA THR A 61 -7.14 -14.81 20.98
C THR A 61 -7.17 -15.56 19.64
N GLU A 62 -7.75 -16.76 19.61
CA GLU A 62 -7.92 -17.56 18.39
C GLU A 62 -8.74 -16.82 17.32
N ARG A 63 -9.85 -16.18 17.71
CA ARG A 63 -10.67 -15.39 16.77
C ARG A 63 -9.93 -14.17 16.24
N PHE A 64 -9.08 -13.55 17.04
CA PHE A 64 -8.21 -12.46 16.56
C PHE A 64 -7.18 -12.96 15.53
N HIS A 65 -6.62 -14.17 15.70
CA HIS A 65 -5.73 -14.76 14.69
C HIS A 65 -6.48 -15.06 13.39
N GLU A 66 -7.69 -15.62 13.47
CA GLU A 66 -8.53 -15.85 12.29
C GLU A 66 -8.80 -14.54 11.54
N VAL A 67 -9.22 -13.49 12.23
CA VAL A 67 -9.47 -12.17 11.64
C VAL A 67 -8.18 -11.57 11.06
N PHE A 68 -7.05 -11.70 11.75
CA PHE A 68 -5.76 -11.24 11.25
C PHE A 68 -5.39 -11.91 9.92
N LEU A 69 -5.57 -13.22 9.82
CA LEU A 69 -5.32 -13.99 8.60
C LEU A 69 -6.28 -13.61 7.47
N LEU A 70 -7.57 -13.42 7.78
CA LEU A 70 -8.57 -12.95 6.81
C LEU A 70 -8.23 -11.55 6.29
N THR A 71 -7.91 -10.61 7.17
CA THR A 71 -7.54 -9.24 6.79
C THR A 71 -6.23 -9.20 6.01
N ALA A 72 -5.30 -10.13 6.24
CA ALA A 72 -4.03 -10.22 5.52
C ALA A 72 -4.19 -10.47 4.01
N VAL A 73 -5.34 -10.98 3.56
CA VAL A 73 -5.64 -11.16 2.13
C VAL A 73 -5.66 -9.82 1.38
N ILE A 74 -6.15 -8.75 2.00
CA ILE A 74 -6.28 -7.42 1.38
C ILE A 74 -4.94 -6.86 0.90
N PRO A 75 -3.89 -6.73 1.74
CA PRO A 75 -2.60 -6.24 1.27
C PRO A 75 -1.92 -7.19 0.28
N LEU A 76 -2.19 -8.50 0.32
CA LEU A 76 -1.65 -9.46 -0.66
C LEU A 76 -2.16 -9.19 -2.08
N LEU A 77 -3.40 -8.74 -2.24
CA LEU A 77 -3.92 -8.32 -3.54
C LEU A 77 -3.11 -7.14 -4.14
N GLY A 78 -2.50 -6.32 -3.29
CA GLY A 78 -1.61 -5.24 -3.72
C GLY A 78 -0.36 -5.71 -4.47
N ILE A 79 0.08 -6.96 -4.26
CA ILE A 79 1.22 -7.55 -4.98
C ILE A 79 0.98 -7.52 -6.49
N PHE A 80 -0.26 -7.74 -6.93
CA PHE A 80 -0.60 -7.72 -8.35
C PHE A 80 -0.28 -6.37 -9.02
N GLY A 81 -0.47 -5.26 -8.30
CA GLY A 81 -0.11 -3.92 -8.80
C GLY A 81 1.40 -3.78 -9.00
N PHE A 82 2.21 -4.31 -8.08
CA PHE A 82 3.68 -4.28 -8.20
C PHE A 82 4.22 -5.21 -9.29
N VAL A 83 3.51 -6.30 -9.61
CA VAL A 83 3.89 -7.20 -10.71
C VAL A 83 3.66 -6.56 -12.08
N GLN A 84 2.77 -5.56 -12.18
CA GLN A 84 2.52 -4.83 -13.43
C GLN A 84 3.49 -3.67 -13.70
N LEU A 85 4.43 -3.38 -12.80
CA LEU A 85 5.42 -2.33 -13.02
C LEU A 85 6.30 -2.63 -14.23
N HIS A 86 6.46 -1.65 -15.11
CA HIS A 86 7.39 -1.70 -16.23
C HIS A 86 8.81 -1.29 -15.78
N ALA A 87 9.81 -1.66 -16.57
CA ALA A 87 11.22 -1.37 -16.25
C ALA A 87 11.53 0.14 -16.29
N GLU A 88 10.72 0.91 -17.01
CA GLU A 88 10.79 2.36 -17.11
C GLU A 88 10.13 3.12 -15.95
N ASP A 89 9.31 2.47 -15.12
CA ASP A 89 8.63 3.13 -14.00
C ASP A 89 9.66 3.60 -12.97
N GLY A 90 9.69 4.91 -12.68
CA GLY A 90 10.69 5.53 -11.81
C GLY A 90 12.06 5.77 -12.46
N ALA A 91 12.19 5.64 -13.79
CA ALA A 91 13.43 5.92 -14.52
C ALA A 91 14.02 7.31 -14.21
N GLN A 92 13.15 8.33 -14.08
CA GLN A 92 13.56 9.72 -13.79
C GLN A 92 14.31 9.88 -12.46
N VAL A 93 13.96 9.07 -11.46
CA VAL A 93 14.50 9.16 -10.09
C VAL A 93 15.53 8.08 -9.79
N SER A 94 15.61 7.04 -10.61
CA SER A 94 16.60 5.95 -10.51
C SER A 94 18.00 6.33 -11.03
N GLY A 95 18.13 7.44 -11.77
CA GLY A 95 19.35 7.82 -12.48
C GLY A 95 19.62 7.00 -13.75
N TYR A 96 18.72 6.10 -14.13
CA TYR A 96 18.86 5.23 -15.30
C TYR A 96 18.29 5.91 -16.55
N TYR A 97 19.05 6.83 -17.16
CA TYR A 97 18.75 7.31 -18.52
C TYR A 97 19.20 6.26 -19.53
N ARG A 98 18.25 5.50 -20.10
CA ARG A 98 18.56 4.66 -21.26
C ARG A 98 18.82 5.58 -22.44
N GLU A 99 20.09 5.80 -22.73
CA GLU A 99 20.56 6.54 -23.91
C GLU A 99 19.82 5.97 -25.13
N LYS A 100 18.91 6.77 -25.69
CA LYS A 100 18.18 6.39 -26.91
C LYS A 100 19.24 6.32 -28.00
N LYS A 101 19.68 5.11 -28.34
CA LYS A 101 20.62 4.86 -29.43
C LYS A 101 19.97 5.33 -30.73
N SER A 102 20.29 6.57 -31.12
CA SER A 102 19.96 7.14 -32.43
C SER A 102 20.52 6.21 -33.51
N ARG A 103 19.66 5.72 -34.39
CA ARG A 103 20.04 5.27 -35.72
C ARG A 103 19.52 6.27 -36.72
#